data_AF-A0A836BQV2-F1
#
_entry.id   AF-A0A836BQV2-F1
#
_cell.length_a   1.000
_cell.length_b   1.000
_cell.length_c   1.000
_cell.angle_alpha   90.00
_cell.angle_beta   90.00
_cell.angle_gamma   90.00
#
_symmetry.space_group_name_H-M   'P 1'
#
loop_
_entity.id
_entity.type
_entity.pdbx_description
1 polymer ?
#
loop_
_entity_poly.entity_id
_entity_poly.type
_entity_poly.pdbx_seq_one_letter_code
_entity_poly.pdbx_strand_id
1 'polypeptide(L)'
;MVLKLSASDECLASDSADLARVSGMLWAPHGGVAAQLNACSYGRFRILPNSSQVIEITLPCSPDILNCQIDLIGNLAKQQYEAMPAGGRLRFRQFTHRVHIMPYDAMCTWSGLGDTAGPMSWLMPSSLGVDKPGTWMQELLHNFGMHHGGRDSVDNEYGDFSTWMGSAYSSCPSAPELRRLGWAAPLVNLNSTDFPAATTRTDLILSATALGPDGAMIRIQPNWLLGPAYDKGDATLDAEYVYKLSVHEALASVDNAAPSPEFNPHFLLMHLIGQGQTLSLPQYGLLIQARELVDNGMRMVVDVCRYRFDPSVECRLPPVPTVTGTRAAAPPAEPFTAAAPAPGSQAPIAQAPEPRSVTAASQPQAPFTPTKAAKPCPSPAASQPQAPFTPTKASKPCPSPAASQTQAPFTPTKASKPCPSPAASQPQAPFNPTKPAEP
;
A
#
# COMPACT_ATOMS: atom_id res chain seq x y z
N MET A 1 8.13 -0.60 -20.56
CA MET A 1 8.15 0.13 -21.85
C MET A 1 8.72 1.49 -21.57
N VAL A 2 9.72 1.92 -22.33
CA VAL A 2 10.40 3.19 -22.13
C VAL A 2 9.98 4.11 -23.27
N LEU A 3 9.36 5.24 -22.95
CA LEU A 3 8.61 6.04 -23.92
C LEU A 3 9.48 7.15 -24.49
N LYS A 4 9.59 7.18 -25.81
CA LYS A 4 10.26 8.21 -26.61
C LYS A 4 9.21 9.01 -27.38
N LEU A 5 9.41 10.30 -27.59
CA LEU A 5 8.54 11.11 -28.45
C LEU A 5 9.20 11.40 -29.80
N SER A 6 8.52 11.11 -30.90
CA SER A 6 8.88 11.66 -32.22
C SER A 6 8.27 13.05 -32.37
N ALA A 7 9.01 13.97 -33.00
CA ALA A 7 8.51 15.32 -33.27
C ALA A 7 7.18 15.31 -34.03
N SER A 8 6.36 16.31 -33.75
CA SER A 8 5.08 16.60 -34.43
C SER A 8 4.98 18.11 -34.72
N ASP A 9 3.86 18.53 -35.32
CA ASP A 9 3.55 19.95 -35.48
C ASP A 9 3.24 20.64 -34.13
N GLU A 10 3.01 19.87 -33.06
CA GLU A 10 2.63 20.39 -31.73
C GLU A 10 3.82 20.50 -30.77
N CYS A 11 4.79 19.57 -30.85
CA CYS A 11 5.97 19.59 -29.99
C CYS A 11 7.17 18.81 -30.57
N LEU A 12 8.36 19.16 -30.05
CA LEU A 12 9.64 18.57 -30.47
C LEU A 12 9.77 17.10 -30.05
N ALA A 13 10.70 16.39 -30.68
CA ALA A 13 11.08 15.05 -30.23
C ALA A 13 11.68 15.12 -28.81
N SER A 14 11.38 14.10 -28.00
CA SER A 14 11.88 13.95 -26.63
C SER A 14 12.51 12.57 -26.51
N ASP A 15 13.72 12.52 -25.95
CA ASP A 15 14.39 11.25 -25.69
C ASP A 15 13.76 10.52 -24.48
N SER A 16 13.91 9.20 -24.48
CA SER A 16 13.44 8.34 -23.41
C SER A 16 14.56 8.07 -22.38
N ALA A 17 14.20 7.50 -21.23
CA ALA A 17 15.22 6.92 -20.35
C ALA A 17 16.04 5.84 -21.08
N ASP A 18 17.29 5.65 -20.65
CA ASP A 18 18.16 4.62 -21.23
C ASP A 18 17.67 3.20 -20.87
N LEU A 19 17.66 2.30 -21.87
CA LEU A 19 17.19 0.93 -21.71
C LEU A 19 18.09 0.11 -20.77
N ALA A 20 19.40 0.37 -20.76
CA ALA A 20 20.32 -0.34 -19.87
C ALA A 20 20.17 0.12 -18.42
N ARG A 21 19.99 1.42 -18.17
CA ARG A 21 19.62 2.00 -16.85
C ARG A 21 18.32 1.38 -16.32
N VAL A 22 17.25 1.39 -17.12
CA VAL A 22 15.95 0.82 -16.69
C VAL A 22 16.05 -0.68 -16.42
N SER A 23 16.78 -1.42 -17.26
CA SER A 23 17.02 -2.86 -17.05
C SER A 23 17.88 -3.12 -15.81
N GLY A 24 18.87 -2.28 -15.55
CA GLY A 24 19.72 -2.32 -14.35
C GLY A 24 18.91 -2.08 -13.07
N MET A 25 18.07 -1.05 -13.03
CA MET A 25 17.19 -0.78 -11.89
C MET A 25 16.23 -1.95 -11.62
N LEU A 26 15.71 -2.60 -12.67
CA LEU A 26 14.77 -3.70 -12.53
C LEU A 26 15.44 -5.00 -12.04
N TRP A 27 16.62 -5.35 -12.58
CA TRP A 27 17.24 -6.68 -12.38
C TRP A 27 18.64 -6.70 -11.75
N ALA A 28 19.14 -5.58 -11.20
CA ALA A 28 20.40 -5.59 -10.46
C ALA A 28 20.39 -6.69 -9.36
N PRO A 29 21.39 -7.60 -9.32
CA PRO A 29 21.39 -8.76 -8.43
C PRO A 29 21.25 -8.42 -6.93
N HIS A 30 21.74 -7.23 -6.55
CA HIS A 30 21.60 -6.67 -5.22
C HIS A 30 20.94 -5.30 -5.35
N GLY A 31 19.80 -5.10 -4.69
CA GLY A 31 19.07 -3.83 -4.70
C GLY A 31 18.21 -3.53 -5.93
N GLY A 32 18.21 -4.37 -6.97
CA GLY A 32 17.24 -4.24 -8.07
C GLY A 32 15.80 -4.50 -7.62
N VAL A 33 14.81 -3.86 -8.25
CA VAL A 33 13.39 -3.95 -7.90
C VAL A 33 12.90 -5.40 -7.84
N ALA A 34 13.31 -6.25 -8.78
CA ALA A 34 12.97 -7.67 -8.80
C ALA A 34 13.51 -8.44 -7.58
N ALA A 35 14.72 -8.09 -7.11
CA ALA A 35 15.34 -8.71 -5.94
C ALA A 35 14.67 -8.24 -4.64
N GLN A 36 14.35 -6.94 -4.52
CA GLN A 36 13.65 -6.38 -3.36
C GLN A 36 12.24 -6.95 -3.21
N LEU A 37 11.44 -6.99 -4.29
CA LEU A 37 10.12 -7.63 -4.27
C LEU A 37 10.19 -9.13 -3.93
N ASN A 38 11.19 -9.85 -4.45
CA ASN A 38 11.41 -11.26 -4.11
C ASN A 38 11.76 -11.44 -2.62
N ALA A 39 12.58 -10.56 -2.03
CA ALA A 39 12.94 -10.61 -0.62
C ALA A 39 11.71 -10.31 0.27
N CYS A 40 11.05 -9.18 0.05
CA CYS A 40 9.91 -8.72 0.86
C CYS A 40 8.64 -9.57 0.67
N SER A 41 8.54 -10.37 -0.39
CA SER A 41 7.47 -11.37 -0.57
C SER A 41 7.83 -12.77 -0.07
N TYR A 42 9.01 -12.95 0.54
CA TYR A 42 9.53 -14.26 0.96
C TYR A 42 9.56 -15.27 -0.20
N GLY A 43 9.91 -14.80 -1.40
CA GLY A 43 9.97 -15.57 -2.64
C GLY A 43 8.65 -15.77 -3.38
N ARG A 44 7.53 -15.24 -2.86
CA ARG A 44 6.17 -15.43 -3.44
C ARG A 44 5.89 -14.51 -4.64
N PHE A 45 6.60 -13.39 -4.77
CA PHE A 45 6.54 -12.48 -5.91
C PHE A 45 7.88 -12.43 -6.65
N ARG A 46 7.88 -12.67 -7.96
CA ARG A 46 9.11 -12.81 -8.75
C ARG A 46 8.97 -12.17 -10.12
N ILE A 47 9.78 -11.16 -10.41
CA ILE A 47 9.96 -10.61 -11.77
C ILE A 47 11.14 -11.35 -12.41
N LEU A 48 10.85 -12.32 -13.28
CA LEU A 48 11.89 -13.13 -13.92
C LEU A 48 12.39 -12.46 -15.21
N PRO A 49 13.72 -12.33 -15.44
CA PRO A 49 14.25 -11.72 -16.67
C PRO A 49 13.82 -12.41 -17.97
N ASN A 50 13.54 -13.72 -17.92
CA ASN A 50 13.11 -14.50 -19.09
C ASN A 50 11.60 -14.43 -19.37
N SER A 51 10.80 -13.89 -18.45
CA SER A 51 9.34 -13.69 -18.62
C SER A 51 8.95 -12.22 -18.69
N SER A 52 9.94 -11.33 -18.85
CA SER A 52 9.81 -9.88 -18.73
C SER A 52 10.61 -9.22 -19.84
N GLN A 53 10.24 -8.00 -20.26
CA GLN A 53 10.94 -7.31 -21.32
C GLN A 53 10.97 -5.80 -21.08
N VAL A 54 12.15 -5.19 -21.21
CA VAL A 54 12.32 -3.75 -21.35
C VAL A 54 12.52 -3.46 -22.84
N ILE A 55 11.77 -2.49 -23.36
CA ILE A 55 11.79 -2.04 -24.76
C ILE A 55 11.55 -0.54 -24.82
N GLU A 56 12.01 0.08 -25.91
CA GLU A 56 11.63 1.45 -26.29
C GLU A 56 10.33 1.43 -27.11
N ILE A 57 9.47 2.43 -26.91
CA ILE A 57 8.26 2.68 -27.70
C ILE A 57 8.26 4.16 -28.09
N THR A 58 8.19 4.43 -29.39
CA THR A 58 8.06 5.81 -29.91
C THR A 58 6.58 6.18 -30.03
N LEU A 59 6.18 7.29 -29.41
CA LEU A 59 4.86 7.90 -29.53
C LEU A 59 4.97 9.22 -30.31
N PRO A 60 3.93 9.64 -31.06
CA PRO A 60 3.89 10.99 -31.62
C PRO A 60 3.81 12.02 -30.49
N CYS A 61 4.64 13.06 -30.50
CA CYS A 61 4.57 14.11 -29.50
C CYS A 61 3.21 14.83 -29.56
N SER A 62 2.56 15.04 -28.42
CA SER A 62 1.36 15.86 -28.30
C SER A 62 1.24 16.48 -26.89
N PRO A 63 0.49 17.58 -26.73
CA PRO A 63 0.23 18.18 -25.43
C PRO A 63 -0.40 17.20 -24.44
N ASP A 64 -1.24 16.26 -24.89
CA ASP A 64 -1.86 15.26 -24.02
C ASP A 64 -0.82 14.30 -23.39
N ILE A 65 0.21 13.92 -24.14
CA ILE A 65 1.29 13.08 -23.60
C ILE A 65 2.18 13.88 -22.65
N LEU A 66 2.50 15.13 -22.98
CA LEU A 66 3.30 16.01 -22.11
C LEU A 66 2.56 16.37 -20.80
N ASN A 67 1.24 16.49 -20.85
CA ASN A 67 0.36 16.67 -19.68
C ASN A 67 -0.08 15.33 -19.05
N CYS A 68 0.58 14.22 -19.39
CA CYS A 68 0.44 12.92 -18.74
C CYS A 68 -0.98 12.32 -18.74
N GLN A 69 -1.67 12.39 -19.88
CA GLN A 69 -2.93 11.67 -20.12
C GLN A 69 -2.69 10.16 -20.17
N ILE A 70 -2.64 9.51 -18.99
CA ILE A 70 -2.17 8.14 -18.81
C ILE A 70 -2.92 7.08 -19.63
N ASP A 71 -4.24 7.23 -19.80
CA ASP A 71 -5.06 6.33 -20.61
C ASP A 71 -4.70 6.42 -22.09
N LEU A 72 -4.48 7.64 -22.61
CA LEU A 72 -4.02 7.84 -23.98
C LEU A 72 -2.63 7.23 -24.17
N ILE A 73 -1.72 7.49 -23.24
CA ILE A 73 -0.34 6.99 -23.27
C ILE A 73 -0.31 5.45 -23.27
N GLY A 74 -1.04 4.80 -22.35
CA GLY A 74 -1.13 3.33 -22.27
C GLY A 74 -1.76 2.72 -23.53
N ASN A 75 -2.79 3.35 -24.09
CA ASN A 75 -3.43 2.90 -25.33
C ASN A 75 -2.53 3.07 -26.57
N LEU A 76 -1.83 4.20 -26.71
CA LEU A 76 -0.89 4.43 -27.81
C LEU A 76 0.33 3.50 -27.69
N ALA A 77 0.90 3.33 -26.49
CA ALA A 77 2.02 2.42 -26.27
C ALA A 77 1.66 0.96 -26.58
N LYS A 78 0.44 0.54 -26.21
CA LYS A 78 -0.15 -0.73 -26.64
C LYS A 78 -0.23 -0.85 -28.16
N GLN A 79 -0.80 0.15 -28.85
CA GLN A 79 -0.95 0.11 -30.31
C GLN A 79 0.40 0.00 -31.03
N GLN A 80 1.39 0.78 -30.60
CA GLN A 80 2.75 0.73 -31.14
C GLN A 80 3.41 -0.63 -30.89
N TYR A 81 3.28 -1.21 -29.68
CA TYR A 81 3.77 -2.56 -29.42
C TYR A 81 3.06 -3.60 -30.29
N GLU A 82 1.72 -3.58 -30.34
CA GLU A 82 0.95 -4.57 -31.11
C GLU A 82 1.30 -4.53 -32.61
N ALA A 83 1.69 -3.36 -33.13
CA ALA A 83 2.16 -3.13 -34.49
C ALA A 83 3.62 -3.55 -34.77
N MET A 84 4.43 -3.85 -33.74
CA MET A 84 5.83 -4.24 -33.94
C MET A 84 5.98 -5.53 -34.78
N PRO A 85 6.99 -5.59 -35.67
CA PRO A 85 7.38 -6.81 -36.39
C PRO A 85 7.66 -8.01 -35.45
N ALA A 86 7.73 -9.22 -36.04
CA ALA A 86 7.93 -10.48 -35.31
C ALA A 86 6.83 -10.83 -34.28
N GLY A 87 5.59 -10.40 -34.56
CA GLY A 87 4.40 -10.80 -33.81
C GLY A 87 4.19 -10.00 -32.52
N GLY A 88 4.46 -8.69 -32.52
CA GLY A 88 4.28 -7.79 -31.38
C GLY A 88 2.95 -8.01 -30.65
N ARG A 89 1.84 -8.10 -31.39
CA ARG A 89 0.50 -8.40 -30.84
C ARG A 89 0.38 -9.70 -30.04
N LEU A 90 1.06 -10.78 -30.45
CA LEU A 90 1.03 -12.05 -29.72
C LEU A 90 1.90 -11.98 -28.45
N ARG A 91 3.05 -11.30 -28.53
CA ARG A 91 3.94 -11.09 -27.38
C ARG A 91 3.31 -10.14 -26.35
N PHE A 92 2.69 -9.05 -26.78
CA PHE A 92 2.02 -8.08 -25.91
C PHE A 92 0.99 -8.73 -24.98
N ARG A 93 0.24 -9.70 -25.51
CA ARG A 93 -0.80 -10.45 -24.80
C ARG A 93 -0.26 -11.44 -23.77
N GLN A 94 1.04 -11.77 -23.81
CA GLN A 94 1.69 -12.62 -22.80
C GLN A 94 2.01 -11.82 -21.53
N PHE A 95 2.15 -10.49 -21.62
CA PHE A 95 2.40 -9.63 -20.47
C PHE A 95 1.09 -9.17 -19.83
N THR A 96 0.89 -9.60 -18.58
CA THR A 96 -0.26 -9.23 -17.74
C THR A 96 -0.12 -7.84 -17.11
N HIS A 97 1.10 -7.39 -16.85
CA HIS A 97 1.43 -6.11 -16.20
C HIS A 97 2.43 -5.30 -17.03
N ARG A 98 2.34 -3.97 -17.00
CA ARG A 98 3.08 -3.05 -17.88
C ARG A 98 3.46 -1.76 -17.14
N VAL A 99 4.76 -1.58 -16.91
CA VAL A 99 5.31 -0.31 -16.44
C VAL A 99 5.73 0.55 -17.63
N HIS A 100 5.27 1.80 -17.67
CA HIS A 100 5.62 2.80 -18.66
C HIS A 100 6.59 3.82 -18.05
N ILE A 101 7.77 3.98 -18.63
CA ILE A 101 8.71 5.02 -18.23
C ILE A 101 8.45 6.22 -19.12
N MET A 102 8.04 7.33 -18.51
CA MET A 102 7.67 8.57 -19.22
C MET A 102 8.88 9.17 -19.96
N PRO A 103 8.67 9.94 -21.04
CA PRO A 103 9.73 10.72 -21.68
C PRO A 103 10.21 11.84 -20.74
N TYR A 104 11.43 12.36 -20.95
CA TYR A 104 11.99 13.38 -20.05
C TYR A 104 11.20 14.69 -20.00
N ASP A 105 10.57 15.09 -21.10
CA ASP A 105 9.81 16.35 -21.20
C ASP A 105 8.36 16.24 -20.69
N ALA A 106 7.92 15.08 -20.21
CA ALA A 106 6.60 14.94 -19.57
C ALA A 106 6.56 15.72 -18.25
N MET A 107 5.51 16.52 -18.04
CA MET A 107 5.38 17.42 -16.90
C MET A 107 4.39 16.89 -15.85
N CYS A 108 4.54 15.62 -15.46
CA CYS A 108 3.64 14.99 -14.48
C CYS A 108 3.88 15.56 -13.07
N THR A 109 2.81 15.74 -12.31
CA THR A 109 2.87 16.20 -10.90
C THR A 109 3.23 15.10 -9.90
N TRP A 110 3.42 13.88 -10.39
CA TRP A 110 3.72 12.66 -9.63
C TRP A 110 5.03 12.03 -10.10
N SER A 111 5.69 11.24 -9.23
CA SER A 111 6.93 10.51 -9.58
C SER A 111 6.66 9.09 -10.07
N GLY A 112 5.57 8.49 -9.61
CA GLY A 112 4.96 7.28 -10.12
C GLY A 112 3.44 7.39 -10.08
N LEU A 113 2.76 6.52 -10.82
CA LEU A 113 1.32 6.29 -10.73
C LEU A 113 1.00 4.84 -11.13
N GLY A 114 -0.04 4.23 -10.57
CA GLY A 114 -0.44 2.87 -10.87
C GLY A 114 -1.95 2.65 -10.87
N ASP A 115 -2.44 1.81 -11.77
CA ASP A 115 -3.82 1.33 -11.73
C ASP A 115 -4.07 0.61 -10.39
N THR A 116 -5.07 1.05 -9.63
CA THR A 116 -5.52 0.29 -8.45
C THR A 116 -6.26 -0.98 -8.90
N ALA A 117 -5.67 -2.15 -8.66
CA ALA A 117 -6.12 -3.46 -9.15
C ALA A 117 -6.22 -3.58 -10.69
N GLY A 118 -5.37 -2.87 -11.44
CA GLY A 118 -5.24 -2.97 -12.90
C GLY A 118 -3.82 -3.28 -13.39
N PRO A 119 -3.60 -3.38 -14.71
CA PRO A 119 -2.35 -3.91 -15.28
C PRO A 119 -1.27 -2.86 -15.60
N MET A 120 -1.48 -1.57 -15.35
CA MET A 120 -0.56 -0.50 -15.78
C MET A 120 0.04 0.29 -14.62
N SER A 121 1.30 0.66 -14.79
CA SER A 121 2.00 1.64 -13.97
C SER A 121 2.72 2.63 -14.89
N TRP A 122 3.00 3.82 -14.38
CA TRP A 122 3.77 4.88 -15.02
C TRP A 122 4.82 5.41 -14.03
N LEU A 123 6.04 5.69 -14.51
CA LEU A 123 7.13 6.20 -13.69
C LEU A 123 7.85 7.33 -14.42
N MET A 124 8.17 8.40 -13.70
CA MET A 124 9.00 9.48 -14.24
C MET A 124 10.46 9.06 -14.38
N PRO A 125 11.19 9.51 -15.42
CA PRO A 125 12.60 9.15 -15.64
C PRO A 125 13.58 9.91 -14.70
N SER A 126 13.14 10.18 -13.46
CA SER A 126 13.79 11.03 -12.47
C SER A 126 14.35 10.25 -11.26
N SER A 127 15.09 10.97 -10.41
CA SER A 127 15.61 10.45 -9.14
C SER A 127 14.54 10.09 -8.10
N LEU A 128 13.30 10.55 -8.29
CA LEU A 128 12.15 10.19 -7.46
C LEU A 128 11.24 9.13 -8.11
N GLY A 129 11.33 8.95 -9.43
CA GLY A 129 10.65 7.89 -10.17
C GLY A 129 11.56 6.68 -10.38
N VAL A 130 12.08 6.51 -11.61
CA VAL A 130 12.84 5.33 -12.03
C VAL A 130 14.04 4.98 -11.17
N ASP A 131 14.79 5.96 -10.66
CA ASP A 131 15.99 5.64 -9.86
C ASP A 131 15.66 5.28 -8.40
N LYS A 132 14.38 5.30 -8.03
CA LYS A 132 13.90 5.06 -6.67
C LYS A 132 13.13 3.75 -6.59
N PRO A 133 13.73 2.66 -6.05
CA PRO A 133 13.08 1.37 -5.97
C PRO A 133 11.73 1.41 -5.25
N GLY A 134 11.59 2.19 -4.17
CA GLY A 134 10.33 2.37 -3.46
C GLY A 134 9.16 2.76 -4.38
N THR A 135 9.37 3.72 -5.28
CA THR A 135 8.34 4.16 -6.24
C THR A 135 7.94 3.04 -7.19
N TRP A 136 8.91 2.29 -7.76
CA TRP A 136 8.58 1.11 -8.57
C TRP A 136 7.69 0.11 -7.83
N MET A 137 8.00 -0.13 -6.56
CA MET A 137 7.33 -1.17 -5.77
C MET A 137 5.94 -0.72 -5.32
N GLN A 138 5.77 0.55 -4.98
CA GLN A 138 4.49 1.19 -4.77
C GLN A 138 3.58 1.07 -6.02
N GLU A 139 4.04 1.54 -7.19
CA GLU A 139 3.20 1.52 -8.40
C GLU A 139 2.91 0.11 -8.92
N LEU A 140 3.80 -0.85 -8.67
CA LEU A 140 3.55 -2.26 -8.94
C LEU A 140 2.57 -2.89 -7.94
N LEU A 141 2.58 -2.47 -6.67
CA LEU A 141 1.65 -2.99 -5.65
C LEU A 141 0.24 -2.42 -5.80
N HIS A 142 0.09 -1.20 -6.32
CA HIS A 142 -1.21 -0.67 -6.76
C HIS A 142 -1.90 -1.62 -7.74
N ASN A 143 -1.17 -2.23 -8.68
CA ASN A 143 -1.72 -3.21 -9.63
C ASN A 143 -2.31 -4.47 -8.97
N PHE A 144 -1.92 -4.78 -7.73
CA PHE A 144 -2.48 -5.89 -6.93
C PHE A 144 -3.56 -5.43 -5.93
N GLY A 145 -4.05 -4.19 -6.07
CA GLY A 145 -5.13 -3.62 -5.27
C GLY A 145 -4.67 -3.06 -3.92
N MET A 146 -3.38 -2.71 -3.77
CA MET A 146 -2.92 -1.95 -2.60
C MET A 146 -3.25 -0.45 -2.79
N HIS A 147 -3.46 0.25 -1.68
CA HIS A 147 -3.68 1.69 -1.64
C HIS A 147 -2.55 2.42 -0.91
N HIS A 148 -2.50 3.75 -1.06
CA HIS A 148 -1.55 4.60 -0.36
C HIS A 148 -1.63 4.44 1.16
N GLY A 149 -0.48 4.67 1.78
CA GLY A 149 -0.24 4.37 3.16
C GLY A 149 -0.24 5.56 4.12
N GLY A 150 -1.39 5.98 4.63
CA GLY A 150 -1.50 7.09 5.61
C GLY A 150 -1.14 6.73 7.07
N ARG A 151 -0.98 7.72 7.95
CA ARG A 151 -0.79 7.52 9.41
C ARG A 151 -1.85 8.35 10.13
N ASP A 152 -2.59 7.79 11.08
CA ASP A 152 -3.76 8.47 11.70
C ASP A 152 -3.40 9.85 12.29
N SER A 153 -2.21 9.97 12.88
CA SER A 153 -1.70 11.23 13.42
C SER A 153 -1.26 12.27 12.37
N VAL A 154 -1.38 11.98 11.07
CA VAL A 154 -0.94 12.84 9.96
C VAL A 154 -1.95 12.74 8.81
N ASP A 155 -2.69 13.81 8.53
CA ASP A 155 -3.62 13.92 7.39
C ASP A 155 -2.85 13.97 6.05
N ASN A 156 -2.30 12.82 5.67
CA ASN A 156 -1.45 12.58 4.53
C ASN A 156 -1.63 11.11 4.14
N GLU A 157 -2.08 10.87 2.91
CA GLU A 157 -2.27 9.51 2.36
C GLU A 157 -0.97 8.69 2.28
N TYR A 158 0.21 9.31 2.40
CA TYR A 158 1.52 8.66 2.48
C TYR A 158 2.16 8.76 3.87
N GLY A 159 1.42 9.18 4.91
CA GLY A 159 1.96 9.58 6.22
C GLY A 159 2.68 8.49 7.05
N ASP A 160 2.72 7.25 6.58
CA ASP A 160 3.42 6.14 7.22
C ASP A 160 4.77 5.87 6.57
N PHE A 161 5.82 5.95 7.37
CA PHE A 161 7.19 5.74 6.96
C PHE A 161 7.64 4.30 7.27
N SER A 162 6.71 3.34 7.14
CA SER A 162 6.95 1.92 7.34
C SER A 162 6.72 1.00 6.14
N THR A 163 6.10 1.46 5.07
CA THR A 163 5.86 0.69 3.84
C THR A 163 6.13 1.52 2.58
N TRP A 164 6.47 0.83 1.49
CA TRP A 164 6.45 1.40 0.13
C TRP A 164 5.10 1.98 -0.27
N MET A 165 3.98 1.55 0.33
CA MET A 165 2.68 2.16 0.05
C MET A 165 2.54 3.56 0.67
N GLY A 166 3.30 3.84 1.73
CA GLY A 166 3.36 5.14 2.38
C GLY A 166 4.51 5.99 1.84
N SER A 167 5.33 6.55 2.72
CA SER A 167 6.49 7.40 2.35
C SER A 167 7.85 6.71 2.53
N ALA A 168 7.91 5.43 2.88
CA ALA A 168 9.18 4.75 3.11
C ALA A 168 9.74 4.11 1.84
N TYR A 169 11.01 4.42 1.55
CA TYR A 169 11.60 4.18 0.24
C TYR A 169 12.47 2.93 0.14
N SER A 170 12.69 2.25 1.26
CA SER A 170 13.48 1.01 1.37
C SER A 170 12.69 -0.16 1.97
N SER A 171 11.44 0.06 2.39
CA SER A 171 10.69 -0.79 3.31
C SER A 171 9.75 -1.78 2.65
N CYS A 172 9.79 -3.05 3.06
CA CYS A 172 8.78 -4.03 2.66
C CYS A 172 7.33 -3.54 2.95
N PRO A 173 6.31 -4.21 2.38
CA PRO A 173 4.92 -3.95 2.74
C PRO A 173 4.60 -4.36 4.18
N SER A 174 3.52 -3.83 4.73
CA SER A 174 3.02 -4.15 6.09
C SER A 174 2.81 -5.62 6.38
N ALA A 175 2.72 -5.95 7.67
CA ALA A 175 1.98 -7.12 8.13
C ALA A 175 0.60 -7.33 7.38
N PRO A 176 -0.41 -6.45 7.45
CA PRO A 176 -1.65 -6.59 6.69
C PRO A 176 -1.52 -6.49 5.16
N GLU A 177 -0.64 -5.65 4.60
CA GLU A 177 -0.37 -5.64 3.14
C GLU A 177 0.19 -7.00 2.68
N LEU A 178 1.25 -7.50 3.33
CA LEU A 178 1.80 -8.84 3.13
C LEU A 178 0.72 -9.91 3.28
N ARG A 179 -0.16 -9.83 4.29
CA ARG A 179 -1.29 -10.76 4.42
C ARG A 179 -2.24 -10.66 3.24
N ARG A 180 -2.61 -9.44 2.82
CA ARG A 180 -3.61 -9.18 1.77
C ARG A 180 -3.12 -9.56 0.37
N LEU A 181 -1.80 -9.49 0.16
CA LEU A 181 -1.07 -10.00 -1.01
C LEU A 181 -0.86 -11.53 -0.96
N GLY A 182 -1.19 -12.18 0.16
CA GLY A 182 -0.95 -13.61 0.38
C GLY A 182 0.54 -13.96 0.58
N TRP A 183 1.35 -12.98 0.97
CA TRP A 183 2.79 -13.12 1.20
C TRP A 183 3.12 -13.57 2.64
N ALA A 184 2.31 -13.15 3.63
CA ALA A 184 2.47 -13.50 5.04
C ALA A 184 1.18 -14.07 5.66
N ALA A 185 1.31 -14.75 6.81
CA ALA A 185 0.21 -15.30 7.57
C ALA A 185 0.23 -14.86 9.06
N PRO A 186 -0.93 -14.57 9.67
CA PRO A 186 -1.01 -14.23 11.09
C PRO A 186 -0.71 -15.43 11.99
N LEU A 187 -0.08 -15.17 13.14
CA LEU A 187 0.14 -16.15 14.20
C LEU A 187 -1.20 -16.72 14.70
N VAL A 188 -2.16 -15.84 14.91
CA VAL A 188 -3.54 -16.15 15.30
C VAL A 188 -4.51 -15.21 14.59
N ASN A 189 -5.70 -15.72 14.29
CA ASN A 189 -6.87 -14.91 13.95
C ASN A 189 -7.80 -14.93 15.17
N LEU A 190 -8.20 -13.75 15.64
CA LEU A 190 -9.08 -13.57 16.80
C LEU A 190 -10.38 -12.86 16.38
N ASN A 191 -11.51 -13.38 16.82
CA ASN A 191 -12.86 -12.85 16.58
C ASN A 191 -13.79 -13.21 17.76
N SER A 192 -15.07 -12.84 17.73
CA SER A 192 -15.99 -13.07 18.86
C SER A 192 -16.18 -14.54 19.25
N THR A 193 -15.88 -15.48 18.35
CA THR A 193 -16.04 -16.94 18.56
C THR A 193 -14.91 -17.54 19.40
N ASP A 194 -13.67 -17.16 19.11
CA ASP A 194 -12.45 -17.72 19.72
C ASP A 194 -11.77 -16.75 20.69
N PHE A 195 -12.21 -15.50 20.75
CA PHE A 195 -11.74 -14.47 21.66
C PHE A 195 -12.94 -13.78 22.35
N PRO A 196 -13.60 -14.44 23.33
CA PRO A 196 -14.70 -13.85 24.07
C PRO A 196 -14.26 -12.64 24.91
N ALA A 197 -15.23 -11.86 25.40
CA ALA A 197 -14.96 -10.74 26.29
C ALA A 197 -14.46 -11.21 27.66
N ALA A 198 -13.80 -10.31 28.41
CA ALA A 198 -13.10 -10.58 29.67
C ALA A 198 -12.12 -11.76 29.57
N THR A 199 -11.44 -11.87 28.43
CA THR A 199 -10.47 -12.94 28.15
C THR A 199 -9.15 -12.35 27.66
N THR A 200 -8.04 -12.88 28.19
CA THR A 200 -6.68 -12.57 27.74
C THR A 200 -6.13 -13.73 26.92
N ARG A 201 -5.50 -13.43 25.78
CA ARG A 201 -4.53 -14.30 25.12
C ARG A 201 -3.14 -13.81 25.53
N THR A 202 -2.39 -14.64 26.27
CA THR A 202 -1.03 -14.33 26.67
C THR A 202 -0.01 -15.06 25.81
N ASP A 203 1.24 -14.61 25.88
CA ASP A 203 2.43 -15.26 25.37
C ASP A 203 2.39 -15.47 23.84
N LEU A 204 1.77 -14.54 23.13
CA LEU A 204 1.75 -14.52 21.66
C LEU A 204 3.10 -13.98 21.18
N ILE A 205 4.01 -14.89 20.83
CA ILE A 205 5.36 -14.54 20.38
C ILE A 205 5.32 -14.16 18.89
N LEU A 206 5.36 -12.86 18.60
CA LEU A 206 5.42 -12.34 17.24
C LEU A 206 6.87 -12.28 16.75
N SER A 207 7.10 -12.80 15.54
CA SER A 207 8.39 -12.66 14.87
C SER A 207 8.49 -11.31 14.17
N ALA A 208 9.66 -10.69 14.13
CA ALA A 208 9.90 -9.56 13.24
C ALA A 208 9.60 -9.97 11.79
N THR A 209 8.96 -9.09 11.01
CA THR A 209 8.67 -9.27 9.58
C THR A 209 9.92 -9.64 8.77
N ALA A 210 11.09 -9.13 9.13
CA ALA A 210 12.37 -9.51 8.53
C ALA A 210 12.75 -11.00 8.67
N LEU A 211 12.17 -11.77 9.60
CA LEU A 211 12.48 -13.19 9.80
C LEU A 211 11.76 -14.13 8.82
N GLY A 212 10.59 -13.75 8.29
CA GLY A 212 9.81 -14.65 7.45
C GLY A 212 8.31 -14.35 7.38
N PRO A 213 7.57 -15.13 6.57
CA PRO A 213 6.16 -14.89 6.27
C PRO A 213 5.20 -15.20 7.42
N ASP A 214 5.59 -16.03 8.38
CA ASP A 214 4.66 -16.64 9.33
C ASP A 214 4.84 -16.08 10.74
N GLY A 215 3.73 -15.78 11.41
CA GLY A 215 3.72 -15.41 12.83
C GLY A 215 4.18 -13.98 13.13
N ALA A 216 4.28 -13.11 12.12
CA ALA A 216 4.68 -11.70 12.30
C ALA A 216 3.55 -10.75 12.71
N MET A 217 2.31 -11.25 12.85
CA MET A 217 1.15 -10.42 13.18
C MET A 217 0.05 -11.21 13.93
N ILE A 218 -0.75 -10.49 14.71
CA ILE A 218 -2.03 -10.96 15.27
C ILE A 218 -3.12 -10.32 14.42
N ARG A 219 -4.01 -11.10 13.79
CA ARG A 219 -5.21 -10.51 13.17
C ARG A 219 -6.33 -10.52 14.18
N ILE A 220 -6.93 -9.35 14.43
CA ILE A 220 -8.15 -9.23 15.22
C ILE A 220 -9.26 -8.72 14.30
N GLN A 221 -10.33 -9.50 14.15
CA GLN A 221 -11.54 -9.09 13.46
C GLN A 221 -12.61 -8.80 14.52
N PRO A 222 -12.82 -7.52 14.90
CA PRO A 222 -13.67 -7.17 16.02
C PRO A 222 -15.15 -7.17 15.60
N ASN A 223 -15.66 -8.31 15.13
CA ASN A 223 -17.06 -8.56 14.76
C ASN A 223 -18.05 -8.50 15.94
N TRP A 224 -17.59 -8.03 17.10
CA TRP A 224 -18.40 -7.65 18.27
C TRP A 224 -18.70 -6.15 18.32
N LEU A 225 -18.16 -5.36 17.39
CA LEU A 225 -18.43 -3.94 17.23
C LEU A 225 -19.43 -3.72 16.11
N LEU A 226 -20.28 -2.73 16.29
CA LEU A 226 -21.27 -2.30 15.30
C LEU A 226 -20.73 -1.04 14.59
N GLY A 227 -19.71 -1.20 13.74
CA GLY A 227 -19.12 -0.11 12.95
C GLY A 227 -17.88 -0.52 12.12
N PRO A 228 -17.55 0.21 11.02
CA PRO A 228 -16.39 -0.04 10.17
C PRO A 228 -15.10 0.66 10.66
N ALA A 229 -13.92 0.16 10.24
CA ALA A 229 -12.58 0.47 10.78
C ALA A 229 -11.46 0.19 9.72
N TYR A 230 -10.32 0.92 9.62
CA TYR A 230 -9.20 1.07 8.61
C TYR A 230 -7.72 0.95 9.19
N ASP A 231 -6.66 0.29 8.60
CA ASP A 231 -5.17 0.37 9.00
C ASP A 231 -4.05 -0.63 8.36
N LYS A 232 -2.69 -0.55 8.64
CA LYS A 232 -1.43 -0.85 7.80
C LYS A 232 -0.07 -1.40 8.40
N GLY A 233 1.11 -0.72 8.27
CA GLY A 233 2.51 -1.16 8.62
C GLY A 233 3.49 -1.19 7.42
N ASP A 234 4.74 -1.71 7.39
CA ASP A 234 5.76 -2.18 8.37
C ASP A 234 7.06 -2.62 7.60
N ALA A 235 8.29 -2.44 8.17
CA ALA A 235 9.52 -3.27 7.95
C ALA A 235 10.86 -2.78 7.32
N THR A 236 11.08 -1.57 6.76
CA THR A 236 12.44 -0.94 6.89
C THR A 236 12.30 0.43 7.50
N LEU A 237 12.47 0.41 8.80
CA LEU A 237 11.72 1.31 9.63
C LEU A 237 12.66 2.32 10.26
N ASP A 238 12.29 3.59 10.20
CA ASP A 238 13.00 4.63 10.93
C ASP A 238 13.07 4.28 12.42
N ALA A 239 14.06 4.83 13.12
CA ALA A 239 14.32 4.48 14.52
C ALA A 239 13.12 4.70 15.47
N GLU A 240 12.12 5.52 15.08
CA GLU A 240 10.88 5.68 15.84
C GLU A 240 9.99 4.41 15.86
N TYR A 241 10.18 3.46 14.95
CA TYR A 241 9.38 2.25 14.83
C TYR A 241 10.16 0.95 15.15
N VAL A 242 11.50 0.97 15.15
CA VAL A 242 12.33 -0.22 15.38
C VAL A 242 12.15 -0.80 16.80
N TYR A 243 11.95 -2.11 16.86
CA TYR A 243 11.49 -2.89 18.02
C TYR A 243 10.27 -2.28 18.75
N LYS A 244 9.27 -1.88 17.97
CA LYS A 244 7.92 -1.63 18.47
C LYS A 244 6.94 -2.59 17.77
N LEU A 245 5.83 -2.87 18.43
CA LEU A 245 4.65 -3.45 17.82
C LEU A 245 3.87 -2.34 17.12
N SER A 246 3.82 -2.41 15.79
CA SER A 246 3.02 -1.53 14.95
C SER A 246 1.57 -2.01 14.96
N VAL A 247 0.65 -1.20 15.46
CA VAL A 247 -0.77 -1.56 15.62
C VAL A 247 -1.57 -1.04 14.45
N HIS A 248 -2.32 -1.98 13.88
CA HIS A 248 -3.05 -1.80 12.65
C HIS A 248 -4.42 -2.48 12.71
N GLU A 249 -5.46 -1.66 12.68
CA GLU A 249 -6.83 -1.94 12.22
C GLU A 249 -6.82 -2.26 10.67
N ALA A 250 -7.93 -2.45 9.95
CA ALA A 250 -7.93 -2.75 8.49
C ALA A 250 -9.31 -2.57 7.85
N LEU A 251 -9.43 -1.92 6.68
CA LEU A 251 -10.72 -1.43 6.15
C LEU A 251 -11.83 -2.51 6.13
N ALA A 252 -12.75 -2.46 7.09
CA ALA A 252 -13.56 -3.62 7.46
C ALA A 252 -14.56 -4.05 6.37
N SER A 253 -15.08 -3.09 5.60
CA SER A 253 -15.92 -3.34 4.41
C SER A 253 -15.14 -3.97 3.26
N VAL A 254 -13.81 -4.09 3.37
CA VAL A 254 -12.92 -4.45 2.27
C VAL A 254 -12.01 -5.64 2.57
N ASP A 255 -11.30 -5.65 3.71
CA ASP A 255 -10.42 -6.78 4.09
C ASP A 255 -11.20 -8.09 4.34
N ASN A 256 -12.49 -7.98 4.66
CA ASN A 256 -13.38 -9.11 4.88
C ASN A 256 -14.21 -9.50 3.65
N ALA A 257 -14.14 -8.74 2.57
CA ALA A 257 -14.86 -9.00 1.32
C ALA A 257 -14.01 -9.83 0.35
N ALA A 258 -14.66 -10.45 -0.64
CA ALA A 258 -13.92 -10.95 -1.81
C ALA A 258 -13.29 -9.75 -2.55
N PRO A 259 -12.08 -9.86 -3.11
CA PRO A 259 -11.44 -8.77 -3.83
C PRO A 259 -12.35 -8.19 -4.91
N SER A 260 -12.69 -6.91 -4.79
CA SER A 260 -13.48 -6.15 -5.76
C SER A 260 -12.68 -4.92 -6.19
N PRO A 261 -12.66 -4.54 -7.48
CA PRO A 261 -12.00 -3.31 -7.92
C PRO A 261 -12.52 -2.05 -7.21
N GLU A 262 -13.78 -2.05 -6.78
CA GLU A 262 -14.45 -0.94 -6.07
C GLU A 262 -14.12 -0.90 -4.56
N PHE A 263 -13.56 -1.99 -4.04
CA PHE A 263 -13.23 -2.18 -2.63
C PHE A 263 -11.80 -2.75 -2.54
N ASN A 264 -10.83 -1.84 -2.57
CA ASN A 264 -9.43 -2.12 -2.26
C ASN A 264 -9.11 -1.57 -0.85
N PRO A 265 -8.41 -2.32 0.00
CA PRO A 265 -8.36 -1.98 1.42
C PRO A 265 -7.43 -0.80 1.63
N HIS A 266 -7.97 0.29 2.14
CA HIS A 266 -7.13 1.30 2.75
C HIS A 266 -6.58 0.76 4.05
N PHE A 267 -5.29 0.93 4.11
CA PHE A 267 -4.49 0.67 5.26
C PHE A 267 -3.95 2.08 5.68
N LEU A 268 -3.87 2.33 6.99
CA LEU A 268 -3.55 3.56 7.76
C LEU A 268 -2.65 3.15 8.98
N LEU A 269 -1.99 4.00 9.76
CA LEU A 269 -1.23 3.56 10.97
C LEU A 269 -1.68 4.31 12.22
N MET A 270 -2.28 3.60 13.19
CA MET A 270 -2.71 4.17 14.47
C MET A 270 -1.54 4.37 15.47
N HIS A 271 -0.85 3.29 15.87
CA HIS A 271 0.02 3.33 17.05
C HIS A 271 1.28 2.45 16.96
N LEU A 272 2.29 2.82 17.75
CA LEU A 272 3.54 2.07 17.91
C LEU A 272 3.79 1.81 19.40
N ILE A 273 3.78 0.54 19.81
CA ILE A 273 3.95 0.12 21.21
C ILE A 273 5.35 -0.48 21.41
N GLY A 274 6.21 0.15 22.20
CA GLY A 274 7.52 -0.40 22.57
C GLY A 274 7.44 -1.49 23.64
N GLN A 275 8.55 -2.21 23.82
CA GLN A 275 8.74 -3.17 24.93
C GLN A 275 8.30 -2.56 26.27
N GLY A 276 7.50 -3.32 27.02
CA GLY A 276 6.95 -2.96 28.32
C GLY A 276 5.84 -1.90 28.31
N GLN A 277 5.39 -1.44 27.14
CA GLN A 277 4.28 -0.51 27.02
C GLN A 277 2.94 -1.25 26.85
N THR A 278 1.87 -0.63 27.35
CA THR A 278 0.49 -1.11 27.19
C THR A 278 -0.33 -0.03 26.48
N LEU A 279 -1.13 -0.44 25.50
CA LEU A 279 -2.06 0.40 24.75
C LEU A 279 -3.49 -0.02 25.06
N SER A 280 -4.33 0.94 25.40
CA SER A 280 -5.78 0.76 25.52
C SER A 280 -6.46 1.27 24.26
N LEU A 281 -7.32 0.46 23.68
CA LEU A 281 -8.12 0.74 22.49
C LEU A 281 -9.61 0.62 22.86
N PRO A 282 -10.18 1.62 23.55
CA PRO A 282 -11.55 1.58 24.05
C PRO A 282 -12.60 1.48 22.94
N GLN A 283 -12.33 2.04 21.76
CA GLN A 283 -13.19 1.88 20.58
C GLN A 283 -13.26 0.42 20.09
N TYR A 284 -12.22 -0.38 20.36
CA TYR A 284 -12.18 -1.81 20.01
C TYR A 284 -12.55 -2.75 21.17
N GLY A 285 -12.60 -2.24 22.41
CA GLY A 285 -12.67 -3.06 23.62
C GLY A 285 -11.43 -3.94 23.79
N LEU A 286 -10.24 -3.41 23.45
CA LEU A 286 -8.97 -4.14 23.46
C LEU A 286 -7.92 -3.46 24.34
N LEU A 287 -7.18 -4.27 25.08
CA LEU A 287 -5.97 -3.86 25.80
C LEU A 287 -4.81 -4.71 25.30
N ILE A 288 -3.79 -4.07 24.72
CA ILE A 288 -2.63 -4.72 24.11
C ILE A 288 -1.39 -4.38 24.94
N GLN A 289 -0.61 -5.38 25.31
CA GLN A 289 0.66 -5.18 26.01
C GLN A 289 1.78 -5.85 25.22
N ALA A 290 2.74 -5.03 24.76
CA ALA A 290 4.02 -5.55 24.31
C ALA A 290 4.88 -5.76 25.55
N ARG A 291 5.16 -7.02 25.91
CA ARG A 291 6.02 -7.35 27.05
C ARG A 291 7.49 -7.31 26.62
N GLU A 292 8.23 -8.39 26.87
CA GLU A 292 9.64 -8.54 26.55
C GLU A 292 9.94 -8.76 25.06
N LEU A 293 11.08 -8.20 24.65
CA LEU A 293 11.78 -8.62 23.44
C LEU A 293 12.61 -9.87 23.75
N VAL A 294 12.42 -10.93 22.95
CA VAL A 294 13.17 -12.19 23.03
C VAL A 294 13.97 -12.42 21.75
N ASP A 295 14.80 -13.47 21.73
CA ASP A 295 15.66 -13.82 20.58
C ASP A 295 16.47 -12.62 20.05
N ASN A 296 17.19 -11.94 20.95
CA ASN A 296 17.97 -10.71 20.67
C ASN A 296 17.14 -9.54 20.08
N GLY A 297 15.84 -9.51 20.34
CA GLY A 297 14.91 -8.50 19.83
C GLY A 297 14.32 -8.83 18.46
N MET A 298 14.61 -10.02 17.92
CA MET A 298 13.99 -10.48 16.68
C MET A 298 12.55 -10.98 16.88
N ARG A 299 12.09 -11.12 18.14
CA ARG A 299 10.70 -11.45 18.49
C ARG A 299 10.19 -10.60 19.66
N MET A 300 8.90 -10.32 19.66
CA MET A 300 8.19 -9.60 20.73
C MET A 300 7.15 -10.52 21.36
N VAL A 301 7.11 -10.63 22.68
CA VAL A 301 6.03 -11.30 23.39
C VAL A 301 4.88 -10.31 23.59
N VAL A 302 3.68 -10.68 23.13
CA VAL A 302 2.50 -9.81 23.15
C VAL A 302 1.36 -10.50 23.88
N ASP A 303 0.71 -9.75 24.77
CA ASP A 303 -0.52 -10.15 25.43
C ASP A 303 -1.67 -9.26 24.93
N VAL A 304 -2.81 -9.86 24.60
CA VAL A 304 -4.01 -9.16 24.13
C VAL A 304 -5.19 -9.57 24.98
N CYS A 305 -5.85 -8.59 25.60
CA CYS A 305 -7.10 -8.77 26.30
C CYS A 305 -8.25 -8.09 25.55
N ARG A 306 -9.41 -8.76 25.52
CA ARG A 306 -10.69 -8.16 25.10
C ARG A 306 -11.55 -7.89 26.33
N TYR A 307 -12.01 -6.66 26.48
CA TYR A 307 -12.90 -6.22 27.56
C TYR A 307 -14.21 -5.62 27.02
N ARG A 308 -15.21 -5.45 27.89
CA ARG A 308 -16.50 -4.79 27.58
C ARG A 308 -16.64 -3.42 28.24
N PHE A 309 -16.25 -3.31 29.50
CA PHE A 309 -16.55 -2.14 30.34
C PHE A 309 -15.29 -1.51 30.90
N ASP A 310 -14.46 -2.30 31.59
CA ASP A 310 -13.27 -1.79 32.28
C ASP A 310 -12.08 -2.74 32.13
N PRO A 311 -11.00 -2.33 31.42
CA PRO A 311 -9.81 -3.16 31.29
C PRO A 311 -9.14 -3.45 32.63
N SER A 312 -9.24 -2.58 33.63
CA SER A 312 -8.59 -2.79 34.94
C SER A 312 -9.23 -3.92 35.76
N VAL A 313 -10.49 -4.25 35.48
CA VAL A 313 -11.25 -5.32 36.15
C VAL A 313 -11.25 -6.60 35.32
N GLU A 314 -11.40 -6.47 34.00
CA GLU A 314 -11.54 -7.60 33.08
C GLU A 314 -10.20 -8.16 32.58
N CYS A 315 -9.18 -7.32 32.41
CA CYS A 315 -7.89 -7.74 31.84
C CYS A 315 -6.87 -8.09 32.90
N ARG A 316 -6.69 -9.40 33.12
CA ARG A 316 -5.55 -9.93 33.86
C ARG A 316 -4.37 -10.10 32.92
N LEU A 317 -3.60 -9.03 32.77
CA LEU A 317 -2.29 -9.08 32.09
C LEU A 317 -1.20 -9.46 33.10
N PRO A 318 -0.18 -10.25 32.69
CA PRO A 318 1.04 -10.43 33.46
C PRO A 318 1.72 -9.08 33.79
N PRO A 319 2.45 -9.00 34.92
CA PRO A 319 3.26 -7.83 35.20
C PRO A 319 4.41 -7.74 34.19
N VAL A 320 4.61 -6.57 33.59
CA VAL A 320 5.75 -6.29 32.71
C VAL A 320 7.06 -6.47 33.50
N PRO A 321 8.01 -7.30 33.03
CA PRO A 321 9.33 -7.39 33.65
C PRO A 321 10.06 -6.04 33.59
N THR A 322 10.59 -5.56 34.73
CA THR A 322 11.37 -4.33 34.76
C THR A 322 12.63 -4.48 33.89
N VAL A 323 12.67 -3.78 32.75
CA VAL A 323 13.79 -3.85 31.81
C VAL A 323 14.99 -3.10 32.38
N THR A 324 15.91 -3.83 33.02
CA THR A 324 17.12 -3.27 33.65
C THR A 324 18.36 -3.30 32.75
N GLY A 325 18.23 -3.71 31.48
CA GLY A 325 19.32 -3.76 30.51
C GLY A 325 19.33 -2.56 29.54
N THR A 326 20.53 -2.06 29.23
CA THR A 326 20.73 -1.20 28.06
C THR A 326 20.38 -1.97 26.78
N ARG A 327 19.38 -1.49 26.03
CA ARG A 327 18.91 -2.07 24.76
C ARG A 327 20.11 -2.29 23.82
N ALA A 328 20.23 -3.49 23.27
CA ALA A 328 21.17 -3.72 22.18
C ALA A 328 20.83 -2.77 21.02
N ALA A 329 21.85 -2.30 20.29
CA ALA A 329 21.61 -1.56 19.06
C ALA A 329 20.82 -2.44 18.08
N ALA A 330 19.99 -1.82 17.23
CA ALA A 330 19.33 -2.51 16.12
C ALA A 330 20.36 -3.40 15.41
N PRO A 331 20.09 -4.70 15.20
CA PRO A 331 21.02 -5.52 14.43
C PRO A 331 21.24 -4.81 13.09
N PRO A 332 22.50 -4.61 12.65
CA PRO A 332 22.75 -3.94 11.39
C PRO A 332 21.98 -4.69 10.31
N ALA A 333 21.23 -3.96 9.48
CA ALA A 333 20.46 -4.56 8.39
C ALA A 333 21.42 -5.44 7.58
N GLU A 334 21.24 -6.76 7.63
CA GLU A 334 22.08 -7.65 6.86
C GLU A 334 21.89 -7.27 5.39
N PRO A 335 22.99 -7.05 4.62
CA PRO A 335 22.86 -6.71 3.21
C PRO A 335 22.06 -7.82 2.55
N PHE A 336 21.01 -7.45 1.80
CA PHE A 336 20.07 -8.38 1.16
C PHE A 336 20.80 -9.44 0.33
N THR A 337 21.19 -10.52 0.99
CA THR A 337 21.68 -11.74 0.38
C THR A 337 20.43 -12.46 -0.07
N ALA A 338 20.22 -12.48 -1.39
CA ALA A 338 19.11 -13.22 -1.97
C ALA A 338 19.18 -14.65 -1.42
N ALA A 339 18.16 -15.05 -0.66
CA ALA A 339 18.11 -16.36 -0.01
C ALA A 339 18.44 -17.41 -1.06
N ALA A 340 19.52 -18.18 -0.80
CA ALA A 340 20.00 -19.16 -1.78
C ALA A 340 18.82 -20.06 -2.17
N PRO A 341 18.56 -20.27 -3.46
CA PRO A 341 17.38 -21.01 -3.90
C PRO A 341 17.40 -22.37 -3.21
N ALA A 342 16.30 -22.70 -2.52
CA ALA A 342 16.22 -23.87 -1.66
C ALA A 342 16.76 -25.12 -2.39
N PRO A 343 17.77 -25.82 -1.86
CA PRO A 343 18.45 -26.89 -2.57
C PRO A 343 17.54 -28.13 -2.65
N GLY A 344 16.64 -28.15 -3.65
CA GLY A 344 15.59 -29.18 -3.70
C GLY A 344 14.64 -29.20 -4.90
N SER A 345 14.86 -28.43 -5.98
CA SER A 345 14.05 -28.58 -7.21
C SER A 345 14.79 -28.23 -8.51
N GLN A 346 15.96 -28.85 -8.72
CA GLN A 346 16.41 -29.10 -10.10
C GLN A 346 15.48 -30.16 -10.72
N ALA A 347 14.41 -29.71 -11.38
CA ALA A 347 13.73 -30.55 -12.35
C ALA A 347 14.76 -30.97 -13.40
N PRO A 348 14.89 -32.28 -13.73
CA PRO A 348 15.90 -32.74 -14.67
C PRO A 348 15.69 -32.06 -16.02
N ILE A 349 16.77 -31.51 -16.59
CA ILE A 349 16.76 -30.93 -17.94
C ILE A 349 16.58 -32.10 -18.92
N ALA A 350 15.33 -32.35 -19.30
CA ALA A 350 15.01 -33.31 -20.34
C ALA A 350 15.63 -32.84 -21.66
N GLN A 351 16.49 -33.67 -22.25
CA GLN A 351 16.99 -33.46 -23.61
C GLN A 351 15.79 -33.42 -24.57
N ALA A 352 15.81 -32.47 -25.51
CA ALA A 352 14.72 -32.28 -26.46
C ALA A 352 14.56 -33.53 -27.36
N PRO A 353 13.40 -34.21 -27.37
CA PRO A 353 13.14 -35.29 -28.30
C PRO A 353 12.77 -34.73 -29.68
N GLU A 354 13.14 -35.47 -30.73
CA GLU A 354 12.75 -35.19 -32.11
C GLU A 354 11.22 -35.14 -32.30
N PRO A 355 10.71 -34.37 -33.29
CA PRO A 355 9.28 -34.20 -33.50
C PRO A 355 8.61 -35.50 -33.97
N ARG A 356 7.86 -36.15 -33.07
CA ARG A 356 6.91 -37.23 -33.41
C ARG A 356 5.46 -36.75 -33.35
N SER A 357 4.65 -37.37 -34.20
CA SER A 357 3.28 -36.97 -34.54
C SER A 357 2.32 -36.89 -33.34
N VAL A 358 1.37 -35.97 -33.45
CA VAL A 358 0.45 -35.58 -32.39
C VAL A 358 -0.70 -36.59 -32.23
N THR A 359 -0.81 -37.23 -31.06
CA THR A 359 -2.07 -37.88 -30.62
C THR A 359 -2.28 -37.73 -29.11
N ALA A 360 -3.27 -36.88 -28.78
CA ALA A 360 -4.17 -36.89 -27.61
C ALA A 360 -3.65 -37.01 -26.15
N ALA A 361 -4.26 -36.15 -25.32
CA ALA A 361 -4.52 -36.31 -23.87
C ALA A 361 -3.36 -36.15 -22.86
N SER A 362 -3.13 -34.89 -22.48
CA SER A 362 -2.85 -34.49 -21.09
C SER A 362 -3.47 -33.12 -20.84
N GLN A 363 -4.30 -32.98 -19.81
CA GLN A 363 -4.97 -31.71 -19.50
C GLN A 363 -4.00 -30.76 -18.77
N PRO A 364 -3.87 -29.48 -19.19
CA PRO A 364 -3.23 -28.47 -18.35
C PRO A 364 -4.16 -28.08 -17.19
N GLN A 365 -3.58 -27.82 -16.01
CA GLN A 365 -4.31 -27.21 -14.90
C GLN A 365 -4.83 -25.82 -15.32
N ALA A 366 -6.08 -25.52 -14.97
CA ALA A 366 -6.73 -24.27 -15.36
C ALA A 366 -6.14 -23.07 -14.61
N PRO A 367 -5.95 -21.90 -15.26
CA PRO A 367 -5.74 -20.65 -14.53
C PRO A 367 -6.98 -20.29 -13.72
N PHE A 368 -6.80 -19.51 -12.64
CA PHE A 368 -7.89 -19.03 -11.79
C PHE A 368 -8.98 -18.32 -12.62
N THR A 369 -10.12 -18.98 -12.79
CA THR A 369 -11.34 -18.35 -13.32
C THR A 369 -12.08 -17.66 -12.17
N PRO A 370 -12.39 -16.36 -12.25
CA PRO A 370 -13.25 -15.72 -11.27
C PRO A 370 -14.64 -16.37 -11.30
N THR A 371 -15.20 -16.62 -10.11
CA THR A 371 -16.45 -17.36 -9.95
C THR A 371 -17.61 -16.64 -10.65
N LYS A 372 -18.42 -17.41 -11.38
CA LYS A 372 -19.59 -16.89 -12.12
C LYS A 372 -20.51 -16.10 -11.18
N ALA A 373 -20.75 -14.83 -11.50
CA ALA A 373 -21.71 -14.00 -10.76
C ALA A 373 -23.09 -14.68 -10.71
N ALA A 374 -23.71 -14.69 -9.53
CA ALA A 374 -25.06 -15.20 -9.35
C ALA A 374 -26.06 -14.35 -10.16
N LYS A 375 -27.15 -14.98 -10.62
CA LYS A 375 -28.23 -14.25 -11.31
C LYS A 375 -28.81 -13.16 -10.40
N PRO A 376 -29.10 -11.95 -10.90
CA PRO A 376 -29.82 -10.95 -10.13
C PRO A 376 -31.19 -11.48 -9.70
N CYS A 377 -31.56 -11.28 -8.44
CA CYS A 377 -32.95 -11.39 -8.01
C CYS A 377 -33.78 -10.28 -8.68
N PRO A 378 -35.07 -10.52 -9.01
CA PRO A 378 -35.92 -9.50 -9.61
C PRO A 378 -36.15 -8.34 -8.65
N SER A 379 -35.89 -7.11 -9.10
CA SER A 379 -36.26 -5.90 -8.34
C SER A 379 -37.78 -5.81 -8.13
N PRO A 380 -38.25 -5.41 -6.94
CA PRO A 380 -39.66 -5.09 -6.74
C PRO A 380 -40.07 -3.86 -7.56
N ALA A 381 -41.36 -3.79 -7.89
CA ALA A 381 -41.91 -2.80 -8.81
C ALA A 381 -41.76 -1.35 -8.33
N ALA A 382 -41.51 -0.44 -9.26
CA ALA A 382 -41.42 1.00 -8.98
C ALA A 382 -42.80 1.58 -8.64
N SER A 383 -42.88 2.27 -7.50
CA SER A 383 -44.02 3.13 -7.14
C SER A 383 -44.06 4.38 -8.02
N GLN A 384 -45.27 4.88 -8.30
CA GLN A 384 -45.53 5.97 -9.23
C GLN A 384 -44.95 7.34 -8.81
N PRO A 385 -44.69 8.26 -9.77
CA PRO A 385 -44.09 9.56 -9.50
C PRO A 385 -45.05 10.54 -8.81
N GLN A 386 -44.52 11.34 -7.89
CA GLN A 386 -45.20 12.53 -7.37
C GLN A 386 -44.97 13.76 -8.28
N ALA A 387 -45.87 14.75 -8.12
CA ALA A 387 -46.06 15.91 -8.99
C ALA A 387 -44.88 16.93 -8.98
N PRO A 388 -44.75 17.80 -10.01
CA PRO A 388 -43.57 18.64 -10.19
C PRO A 388 -43.54 19.87 -9.27
N PHE A 389 -42.35 20.19 -8.76
CA PHE A 389 -42.07 21.47 -8.09
C PHE A 389 -41.81 22.59 -9.12
N THR A 390 -42.36 23.77 -8.85
CA THR A 390 -42.17 25.00 -9.63
C THR A 390 -40.81 25.66 -9.36
N PRO A 391 -40.08 26.15 -10.38
CA PRO A 391 -38.78 26.80 -10.19
C PRO A 391 -38.90 28.27 -9.78
N THR A 392 -38.17 28.67 -8.74
CA THR A 392 -37.98 30.09 -8.35
C THR A 392 -36.77 30.71 -9.05
N LYS A 393 -36.95 31.99 -9.44
CA LYS A 393 -36.02 32.89 -10.14
C LYS A 393 -34.50 32.66 -9.96
N ALA A 394 -33.81 32.66 -11.10
CA ALA A 394 -32.35 32.80 -11.18
C ALA A 394 -31.85 34.20 -10.73
N SER A 395 -30.70 34.22 -10.05
CA SER A 395 -29.88 35.40 -9.80
C SER A 395 -28.73 35.50 -10.81
N LYS A 396 -28.21 36.72 -11.02
CA LYS A 396 -27.23 37.04 -12.08
C LYS A 396 -25.82 36.49 -11.78
N PRO A 397 -25.02 36.12 -12.80
CA PRO A 397 -23.60 35.84 -12.62
C PRO A 397 -22.78 37.14 -12.47
N CYS A 398 -21.78 37.11 -11.60
CA CYS A 398 -20.71 38.11 -11.55
C CYS A 398 -19.53 37.70 -12.46
N PRO A 399 -18.76 38.65 -13.02
CA PRO A 399 -17.72 38.36 -14.00
C PRO A 399 -16.40 37.88 -13.36
N SER A 400 -15.69 36.98 -14.07
CA SER A 400 -14.30 36.61 -13.78
C SER A 400 -13.32 37.77 -14.04
N PRO A 401 -12.27 37.96 -13.22
CA PRO A 401 -11.10 38.74 -13.59
C PRO A 401 -10.18 37.97 -14.54
N ALA A 402 -9.44 38.70 -15.37
CA ALA A 402 -8.57 38.17 -16.42
C ALA A 402 -7.17 37.73 -15.92
N ALA A 403 -6.48 36.98 -16.77
CA ALA A 403 -5.09 36.57 -16.58
C ALA A 403 -4.09 37.74 -16.68
N SER A 404 -2.92 37.58 -16.06
CA SER A 404 -1.71 38.36 -16.33
C SER A 404 -0.46 37.48 -16.20
N GLN A 405 0.53 37.73 -17.07
CA GLN A 405 1.76 36.93 -17.23
C GLN A 405 2.98 37.55 -16.53
N THR A 406 4.11 36.84 -16.65
CA THR A 406 5.53 37.30 -16.59
C THR A 406 6.23 37.42 -15.23
N GLN A 407 7.58 37.37 -15.30
CA GLN A 407 8.46 36.68 -14.34
C GLN A 407 9.43 37.60 -13.55
N ALA A 408 9.86 37.08 -12.39
CA ALA A 408 11.19 37.24 -11.75
C ALA A 408 11.66 38.63 -11.25
N PRO A 409 12.74 38.71 -10.43
CA PRO A 409 13.28 37.76 -9.44
C PRO A 409 13.26 38.31 -8.00
N PHE A 410 13.29 37.45 -6.98
CA PHE A 410 13.34 37.88 -5.57
C PHE A 410 14.77 38.14 -5.05
N THR A 411 14.97 39.28 -4.39
CA THR A 411 16.05 39.52 -3.42
C THR A 411 15.46 39.69 -2.01
N PRO A 412 16.19 39.34 -0.93
CA PRO A 412 15.62 39.22 0.41
C PRO A 412 15.58 40.57 1.15
N THR A 413 14.41 40.96 1.64
CA THR A 413 14.23 42.18 2.46
C THR A 413 13.91 41.84 3.92
N LYS A 414 14.41 42.68 4.84
CA LYS A 414 14.38 42.56 6.31
C LYS A 414 13.03 42.14 6.92
N ALA A 415 13.14 41.39 8.02
CA ALA A 415 12.03 41.01 8.90
C ALA A 415 11.25 42.22 9.44
N SER A 416 9.93 42.15 9.35
CA SER A 416 8.97 43.02 10.05
C SER A 416 8.53 42.39 11.38
N LYS A 417 8.10 43.24 12.33
CA LYS A 417 7.71 42.82 13.69
C LYS A 417 6.38 42.04 13.69
N PRO A 418 6.18 41.08 14.61
CA PRO A 418 4.90 40.38 14.75
C PRO A 418 3.80 41.30 15.30
N CYS A 419 2.57 41.09 14.84
CA CYS A 419 1.36 41.68 15.42
C CYS A 419 1.00 41.00 16.76
N PRO A 420 0.28 41.69 17.68
CA PRO A 420 -0.13 41.11 18.95
C PRO A 420 -1.26 40.09 18.78
N SER A 421 -1.17 38.96 19.49
CA SER A 421 -2.23 37.96 19.56
C SER A 421 -3.47 38.47 20.30
N PRO A 422 -4.70 38.04 19.92
CA PRO A 422 -5.91 38.32 20.68
C PRO A 422 -5.91 37.58 22.03
N ALA A 423 -6.57 38.18 23.04
CA ALA A 423 -6.62 37.66 24.39
C ALA A 423 -7.50 36.40 24.51
N ALA A 424 -7.04 35.42 25.31
CA ALA A 424 -7.79 34.21 25.61
C ALA A 424 -9.01 34.49 26.50
N SER A 425 -10.16 33.89 26.18
CA SER A 425 -11.36 33.94 27.01
C SER A 425 -11.22 33.03 28.23
N GLN A 426 -11.72 33.47 29.39
CA GLN A 426 -11.69 32.69 30.63
C GLN A 426 -12.67 31.50 30.60
N PRO A 427 -12.36 30.36 31.25
CA PRO A 427 -13.29 29.25 31.41
C PRO A 427 -14.42 29.60 32.41
N GLN A 428 -15.63 29.14 32.11
CA GLN A 428 -16.78 29.25 33.03
C GLN A 428 -16.67 28.24 34.18
N ALA A 429 -17.23 28.60 35.34
CA ALA A 429 -17.23 27.77 36.55
C ALA A 429 -18.18 26.55 36.43
N PRO A 430 -17.91 25.44 37.14
CA PRO A 430 -18.72 24.22 37.06
C PRO A 430 -20.10 24.37 37.71
N PHE A 431 -21.08 23.70 37.11
CA PHE A 431 -22.48 23.68 37.54
C PHE A 431 -22.67 22.76 38.76
N ASN A 432 -23.39 23.23 39.78
CA ASN A 432 -23.60 22.49 41.03
C ASN A 432 -25.03 21.90 41.06
N PRO A 433 -25.22 20.56 41.09
CA PRO A 433 -26.56 19.96 41.08
C PRO A 433 -27.24 20.00 42.45
N THR A 434 -28.47 20.50 42.48
CA THR A 434 -29.27 20.66 43.71
C THR A 434 -29.80 19.31 44.23
N LYS A 435 -29.74 19.14 45.56
CA LYS A 435 -30.28 17.97 46.28
C LYS A 435 -31.82 17.95 46.26
N PRO A 436 -32.49 16.81 46.03
CA PRO A 436 -33.95 16.68 46.23
C PRO A 436 -34.33 16.76 47.71
N ALA A 437 -35.53 17.26 48.00
CA ALA A 437 -36.15 17.20 49.31
C ALA A 437 -37.19 16.06 49.35
N GLU A 438 -37.18 15.26 50.42
CA GLU A 438 -38.28 14.36 50.81
C GLU A 438 -39.46 15.21 51.34
N PRO A 439 -40.69 14.71 51.19
CA PRO A 439 -41.26 13.85 52.24
C PRO A 439 -41.68 12.45 51.76
#